data_AF-A0A316E353-F1
#
_entry.id   AF-A0A316E353-F1
#
_cell.length_a   1.000
_cell.length_b   1.000
_cell.length_c   1.000
_cell.angle_alpha   90.00
_cell.angle_beta   90.00
_cell.angle_gamma   90.00
#
_symmetry.space_group_name_H-M   'P 1'
#
loop_
_entity.id
_entity.type
_entity.pdbx_description
1 polymer ?
#
loop_
_entity_poly.entity_id
_entity_poly.type
_entity_poly.pdbx_seq_one_letter_code
_entity_poly.pdbx_strand_id
1 'polypeptide(L)'
;MDKCKIGILHHDTTQCIQDVKFYLDELQALEDLVHQKADHSNLSKQVHNDISCTISSFLNQLIRDFLGKLREHEIKLSNIIKGKKINSAELDEQKHLEIAQDLGQLKTRIRRLKKRVYRYLLEENSRQRHGFPI
;
A
#
# COMPACT_ATOMS: atom_id res chain seq x y z
N MET A 1 26.53 -12.68 19.64
CA MET A 1 25.87 -11.35 19.74
C MET A 1 24.68 -11.22 18.77
N ASP A 2 24.37 -12.25 17.98
CA ASP A 2 23.43 -12.14 16.84
C ASP A 2 21.94 -12.19 17.20
N LYS A 3 21.57 -12.73 18.38
CA LYS A 3 20.17 -12.79 18.82
C LYS A 3 19.53 -11.42 19.02
N CYS A 4 20.32 -10.42 19.45
CA CYS A 4 19.84 -9.05 19.62
C CYS A 4 19.50 -8.41 18.27
N LYS A 5 20.33 -8.65 17.25
CA LYS A 5 20.13 -8.15 15.88
C LYS A 5 18.89 -8.76 15.21
N ILE A 6 18.71 -10.07 15.32
CA ILE A 6 17.51 -10.75 14.80
C ILE A 6 16.22 -10.27 15.51
N GLY A 7 16.30 -9.95 16.80
CA GLY A 7 15.18 -9.36 17.54
C GLY A 7 14.75 -8.00 16.99
N ILE A 8 15.72 -7.15 16.62
CA ILE A 8 15.44 -5.85 15.98
C ILE A 8 14.76 -6.05 14.62
N LEU A 9 15.32 -6.90 13.76
CA LEU A 9 14.73 -7.20 12.44
C LEU A 9 13.31 -7.77 12.55
N HIS A 10 13.04 -8.57 13.59
CA HIS A 10 11.70 -9.11 13.85
C HIS A 10 10.70 -8.02 14.24
N HIS A 11 11.13 -7.11 15.13
CA HIS A 11 10.33 -5.94 15.51
C HIS A 11 10.03 -5.05 14.30
N ASP A 12 11.05 -4.72 13.51
CA ASP A 12 10.92 -3.89 12.32
C ASP A 12 10.01 -4.52 11.27
N THR A 13 10.12 -5.84 11.06
CA THR A 13 9.22 -6.60 10.16
C THR A 13 7.78 -6.53 10.65
N THR A 14 7.57 -6.65 11.97
CA THR A 14 6.25 -6.53 12.58
C THR A 14 5.66 -5.14 12.35
N GLN A 15 6.47 -4.09 12.51
CA GLN A 15 6.06 -2.72 12.23
C GLN A 15 5.70 -2.53 10.74
N CYS A 16 6.51 -3.07 9.83
CA CYS A 16 6.20 -3.04 8.39
C CYS A 16 4.85 -3.73 8.07
N ILE A 17 4.52 -4.83 8.75
CA ILE A 17 3.21 -5.48 8.60
C ILE A 17 2.08 -4.55 9.04
N GLN A 18 2.25 -3.82 10.14
CA GLN A 18 1.23 -2.88 10.61
C GLN A 18 1.06 -1.72 9.63
N ASP A 19 2.15 -1.16 9.11
CA ASP A 19 2.11 -0.11 8.09
C ASP A 19 1.36 -0.57 6.83
N VAL A 20 1.65 -1.78 6.35
CA VAL A 20 0.96 -2.35 5.18
C VAL A 20 -0.54 -2.54 5.44
N LYS A 21 -0.93 -3.01 6.64
CA LYS A 21 -2.34 -3.13 7.02
C LYS A 21 -3.03 -1.76 7.04
N PHE A 22 -2.39 -0.75 7.62
CA PHE A 22 -2.92 0.62 7.62
C PHE A 22 -3.17 1.12 6.18
N TYR A 23 -2.22 0.89 5.27
CA TYR A 23 -2.40 1.26 3.86
C TYR A 23 -3.52 0.50 3.15
N LEU A 24 -3.77 -0.76 3.51
CA LEU A 24 -4.89 -1.52 2.99
C LEU A 24 -6.22 -0.90 3.41
N ASP A 25 -6.39 -0.64 4.70
CA ASP A 25 -7.61 -0.02 5.24
C ASP A 25 -7.86 1.35 4.59
N GLU A 26 -6.80 2.15 4.41
CA GLU A 26 -6.90 3.47 3.79
C GLU A 26 -7.27 3.40 2.30
N LEU A 27 -6.71 2.46 1.54
CA LEU A 27 -7.07 2.27 0.14
C LEU A 27 -8.48 1.70 -0.03
N GLN A 28 -8.93 0.84 0.88
CA GLN A 28 -10.30 0.33 0.92
C GLN A 28 -11.29 1.48 1.12
N ALA A 29 -11.02 2.38 2.07
CA ALA A 29 -11.84 3.56 2.29
C ALA A 29 -11.89 4.49 1.07
N LEU A 30 -10.77 4.64 0.35
CA LEU A 30 -10.73 5.41 -0.90
C LEU A 30 -11.49 4.73 -2.03
N GLU A 31 -11.43 3.40 -2.12
CA GLU A 31 -12.23 2.61 -3.08
C GLU A 31 -13.72 2.84 -2.85
N ASP A 32 -14.17 2.79 -1.59
CA ASP A 32 -15.56 3.02 -1.21
C ASP A 32 -16.02 4.43 -1.58
N LEU A 33 -15.19 5.45 -1.34
CA LEU A 33 -15.49 6.84 -1.70
C LEU A 33 -15.58 7.04 -3.23
N VAL A 34 -14.72 6.37 -3.99
CA VAL A 34 -14.78 6.41 -5.46
C VAL A 34 -16.06 5.75 -5.95
N HIS A 35 -16.45 4.59 -5.41
CA HIS A 35 -17.70 3.91 -5.77
C HIS A 35 -18.96 4.74 -5.47
N GLN A 36 -18.93 5.56 -4.42
CA GLN A 36 -20.04 6.44 -4.07
C GLN A 36 -20.16 7.68 -4.96
N LYS A 37 -19.12 8.03 -5.71
CA LYS A 37 -19.14 9.20 -6.59
C LYS A 37 -20.03 8.94 -7.81
N ALA A 38 -21.04 9.79 -8.00
CA ALA A 38 -21.93 9.73 -9.15
C ALA A 38 -21.27 10.37 -10.39
N ASP A 39 -21.06 9.57 -11.44
CA ASP A 39 -20.49 10.03 -12.71
C ASP A 39 -21.53 10.10 -13.82
N HIS A 40 -21.78 11.31 -14.30
CA HIS A 40 -22.83 11.56 -15.30
C HIS A 40 -22.29 11.70 -16.74
N SER A 41 -20.98 11.87 -16.93
CA SER A 41 -20.36 12.00 -18.25
C SER A 41 -19.54 10.76 -18.63
N ASN A 42 -19.42 10.47 -19.94
CA ASN A 42 -18.63 9.34 -20.43
C ASN A 42 -17.14 9.47 -20.06
N LEU A 43 -16.60 10.68 -20.08
CA LEU A 43 -15.22 10.94 -19.66
C LEU A 43 -15.04 10.66 -18.15
N SER A 44 -15.99 11.10 -17.31
CA SER A 44 -15.93 10.85 -15.87
C SER A 44 -16.02 9.36 -15.55
N LYS A 45 -16.86 8.60 -16.28
CA LYS A 45 -16.94 7.13 -16.17
C LYS A 45 -15.65 6.42 -16.57
N GLN A 46 -14.95 6.90 -17.59
CA GLN A 46 -13.65 6.33 -17.98
C GLN A 46 -12.60 6.60 -16.90
N VAL A 47 -12.54 7.84 -16.38
CA VAL A 47 -11.61 8.21 -15.30
C VAL A 47 -11.93 7.43 -14.02
N HIS A 48 -13.21 7.24 -13.70
CA HIS A 48 -13.68 6.39 -12.61
C HIS A 48 -13.14 4.97 -12.74
N ASN A 49 -13.39 4.31 -13.87
CA ASN A 49 -12.96 2.94 -14.11
C ASN A 49 -11.43 2.80 -14.01
N ASP A 50 -10.69 3.76 -14.57
CA ASP A 50 -9.22 3.77 -14.47
C ASP A 50 -8.76 3.89 -13.01
N ILE A 51 -9.39 4.74 -12.22
CA ILE A 51 -9.04 4.93 -10.80
C ILE A 51 -9.41 3.69 -9.99
N SER A 52 -10.61 3.16 -10.15
CA SER A 52 -11.07 1.95 -9.46
C SER A 52 -10.16 0.75 -9.79
N CYS A 53 -9.89 0.50 -11.08
CA CYS A 53 -8.93 -0.54 -11.50
C CYS A 53 -7.54 -0.34 -10.89
N THR A 54 -7.08 0.90 -10.81
CA THR A 54 -5.78 1.21 -10.19
C THR A 54 -5.80 0.90 -8.69
N ILE A 55 -6.84 1.31 -7.96
CA ILE A 55 -6.98 1.03 -6.53
C ILE A 55 -7.02 -0.48 -6.27
N SER A 56 -7.88 -1.22 -6.98
CA SER A 56 -8.00 -2.67 -6.78
C SER A 56 -6.71 -3.42 -7.17
N SER A 57 -5.98 -2.96 -8.20
CA SER A 57 -4.66 -3.51 -8.54
C SER A 57 -3.65 -3.30 -7.40
N PHE A 58 -3.63 -2.11 -6.80
CA PHE A 58 -2.76 -1.80 -5.66
C PHE A 58 -3.14 -2.60 -4.41
N LEU A 59 -4.43 -2.75 -4.11
CA LEU A 59 -4.92 -3.60 -3.01
C LEU A 59 -4.45 -5.05 -3.20
N ASN A 60 -4.63 -5.60 -4.40
CA ASN A 60 -4.18 -6.96 -4.71
C ASN A 60 -2.66 -7.12 -4.57
N GLN A 61 -1.88 -6.16 -5.07
CA GLN A 61 -0.41 -6.15 -4.94
C GLN A 61 0.02 -6.09 -3.46
N LEU A 62 -0.64 -5.25 -2.66
CA LEU A 62 -0.37 -5.12 -1.22
C LEU A 62 -0.67 -6.41 -0.45
N ILE A 63 -1.84 -7.00 -0.69
CA ILE A 63 -2.30 -8.22 0.00
C ILE A 63 -1.43 -9.42 -0.38
N ARG A 64 -1.28 -9.69 -1.67
CA ARG A 64 -0.61 -10.91 -2.14
C ARG A 64 0.90 -10.81 -2.07
N ASP A 65 1.47 -9.74 -2.61
CA ASP A 65 2.91 -9.69 -2.81
C ASP A 65 3.64 -9.18 -1.59
N PHE A 66 3.05 -8.22 -0.88
CA PHE A 66 3.75 -7.52 0.21
C PHE A 66 3.49 -8.13 1.58
N LEU A 67 2.22 -8.25 1.95
CA LEU A 67 1.83 -8.81 3.24
C LEU A 67 2.24 -10.29 3.36
N GLY A 68 2.13 -11.05 2.26
CA GLY A 68 2.59 -12.44 2.18
C GLY A 68 4.09 -12.57 2.46
N LYS A 69 4.93 -11.83 1.72
CA LYS A 69 6.40 -11.83 1.91
C LYS A 69 6.81 -11.41 3.33
N LEU A 70 6.15 -10.39 3.88
CA LEU A 70 6.41 -9.92 5.24
C LEU A 70 6.06 -10.97 6.29
N ARG A 71 4.91 -11.64 6.17
CA ARG A 71 4.51 -12.73 7.08
C ARG A 71 5.47 -13.91 7.00
N GLU A 72 5.89 -14.31 5.79
CA GLU A 72 6.88 -15.37 5.64
C GLU A 72 8.23 -15.01 6.27
N HIS A 73 8.65 -13.75 6.14
CA HIS A 73 9.89 -13.26 6.74
C HIS A 73 9.79 -13.19 8.27
N GLU A 74 8.66 -12.69 8.82
CA GLU A 74 8.38 -12.69 10.26
C GLU A 74 8.44 -14.11 10.83
N ILE A 75 7.78 -15.09 10.19
CA ILE A 75 7.79 -16.49 10.62
C ILE A 75 9.23 -17.04 10.65
N LYS A 76 10.05 -16.70 9.65
CA LYS A 76 11.46 -17.10 9.60
C LYS A 76 12.26 -16.52 10.77
N LEU A 77 12.14 -15.21 11.02
CA LEU A 77 12.82 -14.54 12.13
C LEU A 77 12.35 -15.09 13.49
N SER A 78 11.04 -15.29 13.67
CA SER A 78 10.44 -15.92 14.84
C SER A 78 11.00 -17.32 15.11
N ASN A 79 11.21 -18.14 14.07
CA ASN A 79 11.79 -19.48 14.20
C ASN A 79 13.27 -19.44 14.61
N ILE A 80 14.04 -18.45 14.13
CA ILE A 80 15.44 -18.25 14.50
C ILE A 80 15.55 -17.82 15.97
N ILE A 81 14.71 -16.87 16.41
CA ILE A 81 14.64 -16.42 17.82
C ILE A 81 14.33 -17.61 18.74
N LYS A 82 13.40 -18.48 18.34
CA LYS A 82 13.02 -19.71 19.07
C LYS A 82 14.08 -20.83 18.99
N GLY A 83 15.21 -20.61 18.33
CA GLY A 83 16.31 -21.57 18.22
C GLY A 83 16.02 -22.76 17.31
N LYS A 84 15.00 -22.68 16.44
CA LYS A 84 14.59 -23.80 15.56
C LYS A 84 15.42 -23.92 14.27
N LYS A 85 16.20 -22.91 13.90
CA LYS A 85 17.11 -22.92 12.74
C LYS A 85 18.36 -22.09 13.01
N ILE A 86 19.50 -22.59 12.52
CA ILE A 86 20.78 -21.86 12.46
C ILE A 86 20.91 -21.36 11.02
N ASN A 87 20.56 -20.10 10.77
CA ASN A 87 20.78 -19.41 9.49
C ASN A 87 21.85 -18.33 9.67
N SER A 88 22.49 -17.89 8.57
CA SER A 88 23.44 -16.77 8.62
C SER A 88 22.69 -15.44 8.78
N ALA A 89 23.08 -14.65 9.78
CA ALA A 89 22.45 -13.37 10.09
C ALA A 89 22.57 -12.33 8.94
N GLU A 90 23.62 -12.41 8.12
CA GLU A 90 23.82 -11.53 6.95
C GLU A 90 22.74 -11.70 5.88
N LEU A 91 22.30 -12.94 5.63
CA LEU A 91 21.32 -13.23 4.58
C LEU A 91 19.91 -12.75 4.97
N ASP A 92 19.60 -12.78 6.27
CA ASP A 92 18.36 -12.24 6.80
C ASP A 92 18.37 -10.70 6.82
N GLU A 93 19.51 -10.06 7.09
CA GLU A 93 19.67 -8.60 7.02
C GLU A 93 19.52 -8.07 5.60
N GLN A 94 20.15 -8.72 4.61
CA GLN A 94 20.00 -8.32 3.21
C GLN A 94 18.55 -8.43 2.75
N LYS A 95 17.87 -9.52 3.11
CA LYS A 95 16.45 -9.68 2.79
C LYS A 95 15.57 -8.65 3.50
N HIS A 96 15.92 -8.28 4.73
CA HIS A 96 15.22 -7.24 5.46
C HIS A 96 15.38 -5.86 4.79
N LEU A 97 16.59 -5.55 4.30
CA LEU A 97 16.86 -4.33 3.53
C LEU A 97 16.05 -4.28 2.24
N GLU A 98 15.97 -5.38 1.50
CA GLU A 98 15.13 -5.48 0.28
C GLU A 98 13.65 -5.18 0.60
N ILE A 99 13.12 -5.80 1.66
CA ILE A 99 11.74 -5.56 2.12
C ILE A 99 11.53 -4.08 2.49
N ALA A 100 12.48 -3.47 3.21
CA ALA A 100 12.38 -2.07 3.62
C ALA A 100 12.43 -1.12 2.40
N GLN A 101 13.28 -1.39 1.42
CA GLN A 101 13.36 -0.62 0.18
C GLN A 101 12.06 -0.71 -0.62
N ASP A 102 11.55 -1.92 -0.80
CA ASP A 102 10.28 -2.16 -1.49
C ASP A 102 9.12 -1.42 -0.78
N LEU A 103 9.13 -1.36 0.55
CA LEU A 103 8.11 -0.66 1.34
C LEU A 103 8.19 0.86 1.12
N GLY A 104 9.41 1.40 1.03
CA GLY A 104 9.64 2.81 0.69
C GLY A 104 9.09 3.19 -0.69
N GLN A 105 9.30 2.32 -1.69
CA GLN A 105 8.74 2.51 -3.03
C GLN A 105 7.21 2.44 -3.02
N LEU A 106 6.66 1.46 -2.31
CA LEU A 106 5.22 1.27 -2.14
C LEU A 106 4.56 2.50 -1.50
N LYS A 107 5.11 3.02 -0.40
CA LYS A 107 4.64 4.24 0.27
C LYS A 107 4.58 5.43 -0.69
N THR A 108 5.58 5.57 -1.55
CA THR A 108 5.63 6.64 -2.56
C THR A 108 4.53 6.45 -3.60
N ARG A 109 4.32 5.22 -4.09
CA ARG A 109 3.27 4.91 -5.06
C ARG A 109 1.87 5.13 -4.49
N ILE A 110 1.60 4.70 -3.26
CA ILE A 110 0.34 4.96 -2.55
C ILE A 110 0.10 6.46 -2.41
N ARG A 111 1.11 7.23 -1.98
CA ARG A 111 0.98 8.70 -1.88
C ARG A 111 0.59 9.34 -3.21
N ARG A 112 1.14 8.87 -4.34
CA ARG A 112 0.77 9.36 -5.68
C ARG A 112 -0.67 8.97 -6.03
N LEU A 113 -1.07 7.74 -5.74
CA LEU A 113 -2.44 7.27 -5.97
C LEU A 113 -3.44 8.10 -5.17
N LYS A 114 -3.23 8.30 -3.87
CA LYS A 114 -4.08 9.14 -3.01
C LYS A 114 -4.26 10.53 -3.62
N LYS A 115 -3.17 11.19 -4.05
CA LYS A 115 -3.24 12.52 -4.70
C LYS A 115 -4.07 12.50 -6.00
N ARG A 116 -4.09 11.40 -6.74
CA ARG A 116 -4.90 11.25 -7.95
C ARG A 116 -6.38 11.06 -7.58
N VAL A 117 -6.66 10.16 -6.63
CA VAL A 117 -8.01 9.91 -6.11
C VAL A 117 -8.61 11.19 -5.52
N TYR A 118 -7.88 11.89 -4.64
CA TYR A 118 -8.36 13.16 -4.07
C TYR A 118 -8.67 14.21 -5.13
N ARG A 119 -7.82 14.36 -6.16
CA ARG A 119 -8.11 15.28 -7.27
C ARG A 119 -9.40 14.89 -7.99
N TYR A 120 -9.55 13.62 -8.32
CA TYR A 120 -10.77 13.13 -8.96
C TYR A 120 -12.01 13.30 -8.08
N LEU A 121 -11.94 13.03 -6.77
CA LEU A 121 -13.06 13.21 -5.84
C LEU A 121 -13.44 14.70 -5.71
N LEU A 122 -12.44 15.59 -5.64
CA LEU A 122 -12.62 17.05 -5.49
C LEU A 122 -12.91 17.78 -6.81
N GLU A 123 -12.71 17.14 -7.96
CA GLU A 123 -13.19 17.63 -9.24
C GLU A 123 -14.73 17.62 -9.20
N GLU A 124 -15.30 18.70 -8.68
CA GLU A 124 -16.65 19.15 -9.01
C GLU A 124 -16.66 19.57 -10.48
N ASN A 125 -17.80 19.35 -11.14
CA ASN A 125 -18.12 19.73 -12.52
C ASN A 125 -17.82 21.23 -12.78
N SER A 126 -16.56 21.55 -13.03
CA SER A 126 -16.10 22.89 -13.39
C SER A 126 -16.26 23.07 -14.90
N ARG A 127 -17.53 23.12 -15.35
CA ARG A 127 -18.08 23.56 -16.66
C ARG A 127 -19.55 23.07 -16.68
N GLN A 128 -20.63 23.86 -16.67
CA GLN A 128 -20.87 25.20 -17.23
C GLN A 128 -21.83 26.01 -16.32
N ARG A 129 -21.33 27.07 -15.69
CA ARG A 129 -22.11 28.29 -15.39
C ARG A 129 -21.36 29.48 -15.96
N HIS A 130 -21.16 29.48 -17.27
CA HIS A 130 -21.21 30.75 -18.01
C HIS A 130 -22.71 31.02 -18.11
N GLY A 131 -23.32 31.89 -17.30
CA GLY A 131 -22.90 33.27 -17.24
C GLY A 131 -23.04 33.89 -18.63
N PHE A 132 -24.17 33.69 -19.30
CA PHE A 132 -24.62 34.60 -20.36
C PHE A 132 -25.63 35.57 -19.72
N PRO A 133 -25.26 36.84 -19.54
CA PRO A 133 -26.21 37.93 -19.60
C PRO A 133 -26.16 38.51 -21.03
N ILE A 134 -27.13 38.15 -21.88
CA ILE A 134 -27.75 39.03 -22.88
C ILE A 134 -29.19 38.56 -23.06
#